data_AF-A0A943YQ86-F1
#
_entry.id   AF-A0A943YQ86-F1
#
_cell.length_a   1.000
_cell.length_b   1.000
_cell.length_c   1.000
_cell.angle_alpha   90.00
_cell.angle_beta   90.00
_cell.angle_gamma   90.00
#
_symmetry.space_group_name_H-M   'P 1'
#
loop_
_entity.id
_entity.type
_entity.pdbx_description
1 polymer ?
#
loop_
_entity_poly.entity_id
_entity_poly.type
_entity_poly.pdbx_seq_one_letter_code
_entity_poly.pdbx_strand_id
1 'polypeptide(L)'
;MDARKRMALILTVLLFGMGGHAAFAEAQYTARDKNGQIVKQGTTTENEEFLAIDGLEYEFNGEHRIHQGESWAGYIFGNGTKANIKGNVIGGTGIQLRNQADITVTGDVTATLKEIDYTDVDYFNEYGEWRMYCGNAIRAFIWDYDQSKNLKIKVRGNVIATGDGIIAEYGNFVIEGDVVSEFENGINVLEGFPVFIDVVGNVEGNVRQSAVSIMPNAEDQVIVRGKIEARGKQSAVDIYDVAFEYDPAETLRNLPQIMVKEITVESGDYFTATVHHLGVEEWLEDSKDLAEATAKATWYIVDINQPTNGKVEVKGTSTKEGLLVAHEGDKLTVTGTPKKGYRLTGIDAGSKALVTENEDGTYTVTVERGGDVTISALFEAMPEMPQTGDQMQIGRTILFMAASIAMLVFLRKPKRE
;
A
#
# COMPACT_ATOMS: atom_id res chain seq x y z
N MET A 1 21.78 -13.03 -32.98
CA MET A 1 22.41 -12.73 -31.67
C MET A 1 22.67 -14.06 -30.99
N ASP A 2 23.93 -14.40 -30.71
CA ASP A 2 24.43 -15.77 -30.47
C ASP A 2 24.00 -16.34 -29.10
N ALA A 3 23.46 -17.57 -29.09
CA ALA A 3 22.93 -18.27 -27.92
C ALA A 3 23.96 -18.42 -26.78
N ARG A 4 25.26 -18.37 -27.11
CA ARG A 4 26.36 -18.42 -26.13
C ARG A 4 26.50 -17.15 -25.27
N LYS A 5 25.88 -16.02 -25.64
CA LYS A 5 25.89 -14.80 -24.82
C LYS A 5 24.75 -14.70 -23.82
N ARG A 6 23.67 -15.49 -23.97
CA ARG A 6 22.59 -15.58 -22.96
C ARG A 6 22.97 -16.47 -21.76
N MET A 7 23.81 -17.48 -21.99
CA MET A 7 24.29 -18.40 -20.95
C MET A 7 25.28 -17.77 -19.95
N ALA A 8 25.93 -16.65 -20.31
CA ALA A 8 26.92 -15.99 -19.47
C ALA A 8 26.31 -15.05 -18.40
N LEU A 9 25.04 -14.66 -18.54
CA LEU A 9 24.36 -13.85 -17.51
C LEU A 9 23.72 -14.71 -16.41
N ILE A 10 23.44 -15.98 -16.71
CA ILE A 10 22.82 -16.93 -15.77
C ILE A 10 23.87 -17.51 -14.79
N LEU A 11 25.16 -17.49 -15.13
CA LEU A 11 26.20 -18.07 -14.28
C LEU A 11 26.61 -17.18 -13.08
N THR A 12 26.22 -15.91 -13.05
CA THR A 12 26.56 -15.00 -11.93
C THR A 12 25.65 -15.18 -10.71
N VAL A 13 24.48 -15.81 -10.87
CA VAL A 13 23.54 -16.09 -9.76
C VAL A 13 23.85 -17.43 -9.06
N LEU A 14 24.61 -18.32 -9.70
CA LEU A 14 25.04 -19.61 -9.14
C LEU A 14 26.13 -19.52 -8.05
N LEU A 15 26.64 -18.32 -7.75
CA LEU A 15 27.68 -18.12 -6.72
C LEU A 15 27.13 -17.95 -5.29
N PHE A 16 25.81 -18.01 -5.08
CA PHE A 16 25.24 -18.15 -3.72
C PHE A 16 25.00 -19.61 -3.30
N GLY A 17 25.30 -20.59 -4.15
CA GLY A 17 25.07 -22.02 -3.85
C GLY A 17 26.19 -22.74 -3.07
N MET A 18 27.30 -22.08 -2.74
CA MET A 18 28.42 -22.74 -2.04
C MET A 18 29.12 -21.78 -1.07
N GLY A 19 28.38 -21.27 -0.07
CA GLY A 19 28.94 -20.57 1.09
C GLY A 19 28.71 -21.43 2.34
N GLY A 20 29.77 -21.70 3.11
CA GLY A 20 29.72 -22.56 4.30
C GLY A 20 28.59 -22.22 5.26
N HIS A 21 27.85 -23.23 5.70
CA HIS A 21 26.78 -23.10 6.68
C HIS A 21 27.43 -22.72 8.02
N ALA A 22 27.41 -21.42 8.34
CA ALA A 22 27.58 -21.00 9.72
C ALA A 22 26.44 -21.63 10.52
N ALA A 23 26.72 -22.26 11.66
CA ALA A 23 25.69 -22.84 12.52
C ALA A 23 24.68 -21.75 12.90
N PHE A 24 23.47 -21.85 12.36
CA PHE A 24 22.40 -20.87 12.56
C PHE A 24 21.71 -21.11 13.91
N ALA A 25 21.19 -20.04 14.51
CA ALA A 25 20.42 -20.14 15.73
C ALA A 25 19.00 -20.61 15.39
N GLU A 26 18.66 -21.84 15.77
CA GLU A 26 17.31 -22.39 15.62
C GLU A 26 16.29 -21.50 16.34
N ALA A 27 15.19 -21.18 15.67
CA ALA A 27 14.19 -20.34 16.28
C ALA A 27 13.36 -21.11 17.30
N GLN A 28 13.10 -20.50 18.45
CA GLN A 28 12.43 -21.15 19.56
C GLN A 28 10.93 -20.87 19.52
N TYR A 29 10.13 -21.88 19.86
CA TYR A 29 8.69 -21.71 19.99
C TYR A 29 8.15 -22.25 21.32
N THR A 30 7.08 -21.62 21.79
CA THR A 30 6.25 -22.10 22.89
C THR A 30 4.79 -22.11 22.44
N ALA A 31 4.09 -23.21 22.66
CA ALA A 31 2.66 -23.37 22.38
C ALA A 31 1.87 -23.48 23.69
N ARG A 32 0.77 -22.73 23.79
CA ARG A 32 -0.10 -22.66 24.96
C ARG A 32 -1.53 -23.04 24.61
N ASP A 33 -2.22 -23.66 25.56
CA ASP A 33 -3.66 -23.91 25.45
C ASP A 33 -4.49 -22.64 25.75
N LYS A 34 -5.81 -22.74 25.64
CA LYS A 34 -6.74 -21.64 25.93
C LYS A 34 -6.70 -21.09 27.36
N ASN A 35 -6.08 -21.81 28.30
CA ASN A 35 -5.90 -21.40 29.70
C ASN A 35 -4.52 -20.76 29.92
N GLY A 36 -3.70 -20.64 28.88
CA GLY A 36 -2.33 -20.13 28.94
C GLY A 36 -1.30 -21.14 29.43
N GLN A 37 -1.67 -22.42 29.58
CA GLN A 37 -0.74 -23.46 30.01
C GLN A 37 0.15 -23.88 28.84
N ILE A 38 1.47 -23.96 29.06
CA ILE A 38 2.41 -24.46 28.06
C ILE A 38 2.14 -25.96 27.85
N VAL A 39 1.81 -26.32 26.60
CA VAL A 39 1.55 -27.70 26.18
C VAL A 39 2.65 -28.23 25.26
N LYS A 40 3.42 -27.36 24.60
CA LYS A 40 4.57 -27.74 23.77
C LYS A 40 5.61 -26.62 23.76
N GLN A 41 6.88 -26.97 23.64
CA GLN A 41 7.98 -26.05 23.40
C GLN A 41 9.06 -26.76 22.60
N GLY A 42 9.83 -26.02 21.79
CA GLY A 42 10.90 -26.60 21.00
C GLY A 42 11.61 -25.57 20.13
N THR A 43 12.38 -26.06 19.18
CA THR A 43 13.00 -25.27 18.13
C THR A 43 12.42 -25.67 16.77
N THR A 44 12.41 -24.74 15.82
CA THR A 44 12.15 -25.05 14.42
C THR A 44 13.47 -25.45 13.77
N THR A 45 13.50 -26.62 13.14
CA THR A 45 14.66 -27.08 12.37
C THR A 45 14.67 -26.40 11.00
N GLU A 46 15.87 -26.12 10.48
CA GLU A 46 16.02 -25.67 9.10
C GLU A 46 15.48 -26.72 8.13
N ASN A 47 14.73 -26.30 7.11
CA ASN A 47 14.13 -27.20 6.09
C ASN A 47 13.13 -28.24 6.62
N GLU A 48 12.43 -27.94 7.72
CA GLU A 48 11.27 -28.72 8.18
C GLU A 48 10.00 -27.87 8.26
N GLU A 49 8.93 -28.36 7.64
CA GLU A 49 7.61 -27.75 7.65
C GLU A 49 7.10 -27.66 9.09
N PHE A 50 6.69 -26.47 9.50
CA PHE A 50 6.04 -26.29 10.78
C PHE A 50 4.52 -26.35 10.62
N LEU A 51 3.94 -27.48 11.03
CA LEU A 51 2.49 -27.64 11.14
C LEU A 51 2.02 -27.30 12.57
N ALA A 52 1.25 -26.22 12.70
CA ALA A 52 0.63 -25.87 13.96
C ALA A 52 -0.48 -26.85 14.35
N ILE A 53 -0.61 -27.08 15.65
CA ILE A 53 -1.73 -27.80 16.24
C ILE A 53 -2.86 -26.82 16.43
N ASP A 54 -4.02 -27.15 15.87
CA ASP A 54 -5.23 -26.34 15.90
C ASP A 54 -5.61 -25.91 17.33
N GLY A 55 -6.11 -24.68 17.43
CA GLY A 55 -6.61 -24.09 18.68
C GLY A 55 -5.56 -23.70 19.72
N LEU A 56 -4.26 -23.80 19.39
CA LEU A 56 -3.17 -23.36 20.28
C LEU A 56 -2.72 -21.93 19.98
N GLU A 57 -2.10 -21.31 20.98
CA GLU A 57 -1.41 -20.03 20.86
C GLU A 57 0.11 -20.23 20.87
N TYR A 58 0.75 -19.79 19.79
CA TYR A 58 2.18 -19.91 19.59
C TYR A 58 2.92 -18.59 19.77
N GLU A 59 4.07 -18.65 20.42
CA GLU A 59 5.04 -17.57 20.43
C GLU A 59 6.35 -18.09 19.87
N PHE A 60 6.83 -17.46 18.80
CA PHE A 60 8.07 -17.78 18.13
C PHE A 60 9.07 -16.65 18.30
N ASN A 61 10.34 -16.98 18.56
CA ASN A 61 11.42 -16.02 18.71
C ASN A 61 12.64 -16.46 17.88
N GLY A 62 13.13 -15.56 17.02
CA GLY A 62 14.34 -15.77 16.22
C GLY A 62 14.07 -15.62 14.72
N GLU A 63 15.12 -15.84 13.92
CA GLU A 63 14.97 -15.91 12.46
C GLU A 63 14.55 -17.32 12.06
N HIS A 64 13.50 -17.43 11.26
CA HIS A 64 12.88 -18.68 10.86
C HIS A 64 13.23 -18.98 9.41
N ARG A 65 14.06 -20.00 9.16
CA ARG A 65 14.46 -20.45 7.82
C ARG A 65 13.90 -21.83 7.56
N ILE A 66 12.96 -21.94 6.61
CA ILE A 66 12.23 -23.18 6.36
C ILE A 66 12.09 -23.43 4.86
N HIS A 67 12.50 -24.60 4.37
CA HIS A 67 12.30 -25.06 3.00
C HIS A 67 12.80 -24.07 1.93
N GLN A 68 13.99 -23.47 2.12
CA GLN A 68 14.53 -22.56 1.11
C GLN A 68 14.81 -23.31 -0.18
N GLY A 69 14.15 -22.89 -1.27
CA GLY A 69 14.30 -23.54 -2.58
C GLY A 69 13.45 -24.79 -2.78
N GLU A 70 12.50 -25.08 -1.89
CA GLU A 70 11.51 -26.15 -2.07
C GLU A 70 10.09 -25.56 -2.17
N SER A 71 9.12 -26.30 -2.73
CA SER A 71 7.75 -25.81 -2.97
C SER A 71 6.84 -25.82 -1.74
N TRP A 72 7.31 -26.32 -0.61
CA TRP A 72 6.51 -26.50 0.60
C TRP A 72 6.36 -25.21 1.42
N ALA A 73 5.27 -25.15 2.19
CA ALA A 73 5.02 -24.04 3.10
C ALA A 73 5.95 -24.12 4.31
N GLY A 74 6.53 -22.98 4.70
CA GLY A 74 7.36 -22.89 5.89
C GLY A 74 6.54 -23.05 7.17
N TYR A 75 5.44 -22.28 7.26
CA TYR A 75 4.46 -22.40 8.33
C TYR A 75 3.09 -22.73 7.79
N ILE A 76 2.39 -23.63 8.48
CA ILE A 76 0.97 -23.88 8.28
C ILE A 76 0.23 -23.60 9.59
N PHE A 77 -0.69 -22.65 9.54
CA PHE A 77 -1.61 -22.34 10.63
C PHE A 77 -3.05 -22.66 10.26
N GLY A 78 -3.75 -23.37 11.14
CA GLY A 78 -5.10 -23.87 10.94
C GLY A 78 -6.06 -23.55 12.09
N ASN A 79 -7.34 -23.89 11.90
CA ASN A 79 -8.47 -23.86 12.85
C ASN A 79 -8.19 -23.28 14.26
N GLY A 80 -8.44 -21.98 14.44
CA GLY A 80 -8.39 -21.29 15.73
C GLY A 80 -6.98 -21.01 16.26
N THR A 81 -5.94 -21.29 15.46
CA THR A 81 -4.55 -21.04 15.87
C THR A 81 -4.28 -19.55 15.98
N LYS A 82 -3.53 -19.17 17.03
CA LYS A 82 -2.95 -17.84 17.17
C LYS A 82 -1.44 -17.96 17.14
N ALA A 83 -0.75 -17.04 16.47
CA ALA A 83 0.71 -17.03 16.51
C ALA A 83 1.26 -15.61 16.54
N ASN A 84 2.27 -15.40 17.37
CA ASN A 84 3.11 -14.22 17.35
C ASN A 84 4.54 -14.63 16.98
N ILE A 85 4.97 -14.25 15.79
CA ILE A 85 6.30 -14.55 15.24
C ILE A 85 7.17 -13.32 15.37
N LYS A 86 8.24 -13.41 16.18
CA LYS A 86 9.20 -12.33 16.40
C LYS A 86 10.50 -12.64 15.67
N GLY A 87 10.66 -12.01 14.53
CA GLY A 87 11.78 -12.20 13.62
C GLY A 87 11.31 -12.52 12.20
N ASN A 88 12.28 -12.63 11.29
CA ASN A 88 11.99 -12.85 9.87
C ASN A 88 11.54 -14.30 9.62
N VAL A 89 10.63 -14.48 8.67
CA VAL A 89 10.23 -15.78 8.13
C VAL A 89 10.78 -15.87 6.71
N ILE A 90 11.64 -16.86 6.44
CA ILE A 90 12.30 -17.04 5.16
C ILE A 90 12.05 -18.48 4.69
N GLY A 91 11.42 -18.66 3.54
CA GLY A 91 11.21 -20.01 3.01
C GLY A 91 10.95 -20.12 1.54
N GLY A 92 10.54 -21.32 1.10
CA GLY A 92 10.10 -21.59 -0.26
C GLY A 92 8.74 -20.97 -0.52
N THR A 93 7.73 -21.40 0.23
CA THR A 93 6.53 -20.61 0.53
C THR A 93 6.62 -20.14 1.99
N GLY A 94 6.39 -18.85 2.28
CA GLY A 94 6.62 -18.29 3.62
C GLY A 94 5.62 -18.80 4.66
N ILE A 95 4.38 -18.30 4.59
CA ILE A 95 3.31 -18.61 5.54
C ILE A 95 2.06 -19.07 4.77
N GLN A 96 1.55 -20.24 5.13
CA GLN A 96 0.28 -20.75 4.67
C GLN A 96 -0.76 -20.72 5.81
N LEU A 97 -1.94 -20.19 5.51
CA LEU A 97 -3.05 -20.04 6.43
C LEU A 97 -4.24 -20.85 5.91
N ARG A 98 -4.85 -21.61 6.82
CA ARG A 98 -5.98 -22.51 6.57
C ARG A 98 -7.10 -22.20 7.56
N ASN A 99 -8.32 -22.16 7.06
CA ASN A 99 -9.58 -21.97 7.79
C ASN A 99 -9.62 -20.75 8.74
N GLN A 100 -9.20 -20.89 10.01
CA GLN A 100 -9.25 -19.82 11.00
C GLN A 100 -7.89 -19.66 11.66
N ALA A 101 -7.27 -18.49 11.51
CA ALA A 101 -5.97 -18.20 12.11
C ALA A 101 -5.86 -16.71 12.43
N ASP A 102 -5.16 -16.37 13.52
CA ASP A 102 -4.83 -14.98 13.90
C ASP A 102 -3.32 -14.86 14.12
N ILE A 103 -2.63 -14.38 13.09
CA ILE A 103 -1.17 -14.41 13.01
C ILE A 103 -0.63 -12.99 13.02
N THR A 104 0.35 -12.72 13.86
CA THR A 104 1.15 -11.50 13.84
C THR A 104 2.62 -11.85 13.60
N VAL A 105 3.22 -11.23 12.60
CA VAL A 105 4.67 -11.29 12.34
C VAL A 105 5.27 -9.92 12.65
N THR A 106 6.33 -9.90 13.44
CA THR A 106 7.17 -8.71 13.65
C THR A 106 8.53 -9.00 13.04
N GLY A 107 8.70 -8.58 11.79
CA GLY A 107 9.79 -8.99 10.91
C GLY A 107 9.29 -9.17 9.48
N ASP A 108 10.23 -9.44 8.57
CA ASP A 108 9.92 -9.63 7.16
C ASP A 108 9.43 -11.07 6.89
N VAL A 109 8.55 -11.23 5.89
CA VAL A 109 8.17 -12.53 5.34
C VAL A 109 8.76 -12.63 3.94
N THR A 110 9.68 -13.56 3.72
CA THR A 110 10.44 -13.72 2.49
C THR A 110 10.24 -15.11 1.90
N ALA A 111 9.86 -15.18 0.62
CA ALA A 111 9.80 -16.42 -0.15
C ALA A 111 10.80 -16.39 -1.31
N THR A 112 11.67 -17.40 -1.41
CA THR A 112 12.84 -17.39 -2.31
C THR A 112 12.91 -18.59 -3.27
N LEU A 113 11.83 -19.32 -3.51
CA LEU A 113 11.84 -20.42 -4.47
C LEU A 113 11.93 -19.88 -5.90
N LYS A 114 12.86 -20.40 -6.70
CA LYS A 114 12.94 -20.12 -8.14
C LYS A 114 13.49 -21.34 -8.86
N GLU A 115 12.61 -22.10 -9.48
CA GLU A 115 12.96 -23.28 -10.27
C GLU A 115 12.49 -23.09 -11.71
N ILE A 116 13.37 -23.35 -12.68
CA ILE A 116 13.04 -23.26 -14.11
C ILE A 116 12.90 -24.67 -14.66
N ASP A 117 11.73 -24.96 -15.23
CA ASP A 117 11.45 -26.22 -15.90
C ASP A 117 11.76 -26.10 -17.40
N TYR A 118 12.90 -26.68 -17.79
CA TYR A 118 13.37 -26.72 -19.18
C TYR A 118 12.75 -27.85 -20.02
N THR A 119 11.82 -28.63 -19.45
CA THR A 119 11.23 -29.78 -20.15
C THR A 119 9.89 -29.47 -20.78
N ASP A 120 9.26 -28.36 -20.39
CA ASP A 120 7.98 -27.90 -20.93
C ASP A 120 8.18 -27.09 -22.22
N VAL A 121 8.40 -27.83 -23.31
CA VAL A 121 8.62 -27.27 -24.65
C VAL A 121 7.35 -26.60 -25.19
N ASP A 122 6.17 -27.07 -24.80
CA ASP A 122 4.89 -26.52 -25.26
C ASP A 122 4.69 -25.12 -24.66
N TYR A 123 4.91 -24.97 -23.34
CA TYR A 123 4.89 -23.66 -22.68
C TYR A 123 5.93 -22.70 -23.29
N PHE A 124 7.16 -23.19 -23.57
CA PHE A 124 8.16 -22.36 -24.24
C PHE A 124 7.74 -21.94 -25.65
N ASN A 125 7.10 -22.82 -26.41
CA ASN A 125 6.63 -22.50 -27.75
C ASN A 125 5.47 -21.50 -27.75
N GLU A 126 4.61 -21.56 -26.73
CA GLU A 126 3.45 -20.69 -26.58
C GLU A 126 3.84 -19.29 -26.06
N TYR A 127 4.61 -19.25 -24.98
CA TYR A 127 4.91 -17.99 -24.26
C TYR A 127 6.32 -17.44 -24.56
N GLY A 128 7.16 -18.19 -25.26
CA GLY A 128 8.53 -17.79 -25.60
C GLY A 128 9.51 -17.84 -24.43
N GLU A 129 9.13 -18.46 -23.32
CA GLU A 129 9.93 -18.59 -22.11
C GLU A 129 9.67 -19.91 -21.38
N TRP A 130 10.63 -20.36 -20.57
CA TRP A 130 10.48 -21.60 -19.81
C TRP A 130 9.57 -21.38 -18.60
N ARG A 131 8.83 -22.43 -18.24
CA ARG A 131 8.00 -22.45 -17.03
C ARG A 131 8.91 -22.22 -15.82
N MET A 132 8.42 -21.42 -14.88
CA MET A 132 9.15 -21.10 -13.65
C MET A 132 8.23 -21.32 -12.46
N TYR A 133 8.72 -22.02 -11.45
CA TYR A 133 8.07 -22.16 -10.16
C TYR A 133 8.67 -21.15 -9.19
N CYS A 134 7.78 -20.39 -8.56
CA CYS A 134 8.14 -19.27 -7.71
C CYS A 134 7.63 -19.49 -6.28
N GLY A 135 8.28 -18.81 -5.33
CA GLY A 135 7.94 -18.89 -3.91
C GLY A 135 6.96 -17.81 -3.52
N ASN A 136 5.86 -18.21 -2.89
CA ASN A 136 4.81 -17.28 -2.46
C ASN A 136 5.02 -16.88 -1.00
N ALA A 137 4.98 -15.60 -0.66
CA ALA A 137 5.30 -15.19 0.71
C ALA A 137 4.15 -15.50 1.68
N ILE A 138 2.91 -15.13 1.35
CA ILE A 138 1.73 -15.39 2.18
C ILE A 138 0.64 -16.03 1.34
N ARG A 139 0.05 -17.10 1.87
CA ARG A 139 -0.87 -17.95 1.14
C ARG A 139 -2.09 -18.31 2.01
N ALA A 140 -3.28 -17.80 1.69
CA ALA A 140 -4.51 -18.05 2.46
C ALA A 140 -5.57 -18.76 1.61
N PHE A 141 -5.88 -20.02 1.97
CA PHE A 141 -6.71 -20.92 1.17
C PHE A 141 -7.85 -21.53 1.99
N ILE A 142 -8.99 -21.69 1.34
CA ILE A 142 -10.16 -22.39 1.87
C ILE A 142 -9.99 -23.86 1.52
N TRP A 143 -9.69 -24.68 2.54
CA TRP A 143 -9.66 -26.13 2.33
C TRP A 143 -10.97 -26.82 2.72
N ASP A 144 -11.72 -26.21 3.63
CA ASP A 144 -12.99 -26.72 4.13
C ASP A 144 -14.00 -25.57 4.17
N TYR A 145 -15.08 -25.70 3.39
CA TYR A 145 -16.11 -24.66 3.23
C TYR A 145 -16.92 -24.41 4.52
N ASP A 146 -16.77 -25.23 5.57
CA ASP A 146 -17.58 -25.19 6.79
C ASP A 146 -16.88 -24.57 8.02
N GLN A 147 -15.95 -23.64 7.84
CA GLN A 147 -15.18 -23.04 8.95
C GLN A 147 -15.46 -21.55 9.13
N SER A 148 -15.45 -21.10 10.39
CA SER A 148 -15.79 -19.72 10.76
C SER A 148 -14.80 -18.70 10.15
N LYS A 149 -15.36 -17.68 9.50
CA LYS A 149 -14.71 -16.66 8.66
C LYS A 149 -13.83 -15.67 9.43
N ASN A 150 -12.77 -16.14 10.10
CA ASN A 150 -11.90 -15.30 10.93
C ASN A 150 -10.42 -15.58 10.68
N LEU A 151 -9.97 -15.44 9.43
CA LEU A 151 -8.56 -15.39 9.09
C LEU A 151 -8.05 -13.96 9.19
N LYS A 152 -6.99 -13.78 9.96
CA LYS A 152 -6.30 -12.51 10.17
C LYS A 152 -4.80 -12.74 10.12
N ILE A 153 -4.11 -11.92 9.33
CA ILE A 153 -2.67 -11.82 9.38
C ILE A 153 -2.25 -10.37 9.42
N LYS A 154 -1.34 -10.07 10.35
CA LYS A 154 -0.67 -8.78 10.45
C LYS A 154 0.83 -8.97 10.31
N VAL A 155 1.44 -8.28 9.36
CA VAL A 155 2.91 -8.25 9.21
C VAL A 155 3.41 -6.86 9.53
N ARG A 156 4.36 -6.77 10.45
CA ARG A 156 5.10 -5.53 10.78
C ARG A 156 6.51 -5.65 10.21
N GLY A 157 6.60 -5.44 8.91
CA GLY A 157 7.75 -5.72 8.08
C GLY A 157 7.32 -5.87 6.63
N ASN A 158 8.27 -6.17 5.76
CA ASN A 158 8.04 -6.33 4.34
C ASN A 158 7.60 -7.75 3.99
N VAL A 159 6.81 -7.88 2.94
CA VAL A 159 6.46 -9.16 2.30
C VAL A 159 7.19 -9.20 0.97
N ILE A 160 8.12 -10.14 0.83
CA ILE A 160 9.03 -10.21 -0.31
C ILE A 160 8.92 -11.61 -0.91
N ALA A 161 8.58 -11.73 -2.18
CA ALA A 161 8.39 -13.00 -2.84
C ALA A 161 9.07 -13.04 -4.20
N THR A 162 9.58 -14.21 -4.58
CA THR A 162 9.93 -14.46 -5.98
C THR A 162 8.65 -14.69 -6.82
N GLY A 163 7.62 -15.32 -6.24
CA GLY A 163 6.27 -15.48 -6.81
C GLY A 163 5.31 -14.47 -6.23
N ASP A 164 4.06 -14.85 -5.97
CA ASP A 164 3.08 -13.95 -5.38
C ASP A 164 3.50 -13.47 -3.98
N GLY A 165 3.38 -12.15 -3.74
CA GLY A 165 3.55 -11.59 -2.40
C GLY A 165 2.47 -12.11 -1.46
N ILE A 166 1.21 -11.88 -1.83
CA ILE A 166 0.03 -12.35 -1.09
C ILE A 166 -0.91 -13.06 -2.06
N ILE A 167 -1.29 -14.28 -1.73
CA ILE A 167 -2.41 -14.99 -2.36
C ILE A 167 -3.54 -15.12 -1.33
N ALA A 168 -4.72 -14.63 -1.67
CA ALA A 168 -5.86 -14.63 -0.76
C ALA A 168 -7.16 -15.10 -1.45
N GLU A 169 -7.73 -16.19 -0.95
CA GLU A 169 -9.11 -16.60 -1.26
C GLU A 169 -10.12 -16.04 -0.23
N TYR A 170 -9.65 -15.56 0.93
CA TYR A 170 -10.45 -14.94 2.00
C TYR A 170 -9.55 -14.39 3.12
N GLY A 171 -10.13 -13.50 3.93
CA GLY A 171 -9.55 -13.08 5.21
C GLY A 171 -9.06 -11.64 5.24
N ASN A 172 -8.44 -11.26 6.36
CA ASN A 172 -8.02 -9.88 6.64
C ASN A 172 -6.50 -9.81 6.75
N PHE A 173 -5.88 -8.98 5.91
CA PHE A 173 -4.43 -8.82 5.81
C PHE A 173 -4.09 -7.37 6.13
N VAL A 174 -3.19 -7.16 7.08
CA VAL A 174 -2.65 -5.83 7.40
C VAL A 174 -1.14 -5.88 7.30
N ILE A 175 -0.58 -5.17 6.33
CA ILE A 175 0.87 -5.13 6.09
C ILE A 175 1.40 -3.75 6.41
N GLU A 176 2.15 -3.64 7.51
CA GLU A 176 2.85 -2.42 7.92
C GLU A 176 4.27 -2.39 7.30
N GLY A 177 4.33 -2.49 5.96
CA GLY A 177 5.55 -2.52 5.16
C GLY A 177 5.23 -2.62 3.67
N ASP A 178 6.26 -2.84 2.86
CA ASP A 178 6.11 -3.01 1.40
C ASP A 178 5.79 -4.46 1.05
N VAL A 179 5.04 -4.65 -0.05
CA VAL A 179 4.78 -5.96 -0.68
C VAL A 179 5.47 -5.95 -2.04
N VAL A 180 6.46 -6.84 -2.22
CA VAL A 180 7.31 -6.89 -3.40
C VAL A 180 7.31 -8.31 -3.97
N SER A 181 7.02 -8.43 -5.26
CA SER A 181 7.10 -9.67 -6.01
C SER A 181 8.14 -9.57 -7.14
N GLU A 182 8.90 -10.63 -7.42
CA GLU A 182 9.87 -10.65 -8.54
C GLU A 182 9.22 -11.10 -9.87
N PHE A 183 8.25 -12.03 -9.85
CA PHE A 183 7.71 -12.63 -11.08
C PHE A 183 6.19 -12.81 -11.20
N GLU A 184 5.41 -12.81 -10.13
CA GLU A 184 3.94 -12.97 -10.19
C GLU A 184 3.17 -11.71 -9.76
N ASN A 185 2.20 -11.75 -8.86
CA ASN A 185 1.52 -10.54 -8.40
C ASN A 185 2.12 -10.07 -7.07
N GLY A 186 2.09 -8.76 -6.81
CA GLY A 186 2.28 -8.28 -5.45
C GLY A 186 1.13 -8.78 -4.58
N ILE A 187 -0.10 -8.63 -5.08
CA ILE A 187 -1.34 -9.11 -4.47
C ILE A 187 -2.13 -9.90 -5.51
N ASN A 188 -2.54 -11.12 -5.17
CA ASN A 188 -3.38 -12.00 -5.97
C ASN A 188 -4.62 -12.39 -5.14
N VAL A 189 -5.79 -11.89 -5.53
CA VAL A 189 -7.07 -12.21 -4.90
C VAL A 189 -7.81 -13.18 -5.81
N LEU A 190 -8.03 -14.40 -5.30
CA LEU A 190 -8.65 -15.51 -6.02
C LEU A 190 -10.14 -15.63 -5.67
N GLU A 191 -10.87 -16.49 -6.38
CA GLU A 191 -12.25 -16.84 -6.05
C GLU A 191 -12.36 -17.37 -4.61
N GLY A 192 -13.33 -16.87 -3.86
CA GLY A 192 -13.62 -17.39 -2.52
C GLY A 192 -14.59 -16.52 -1.75
N PHE A 193 -14.20 -16.14 -0.53
CA PHE A 193 -14.96 -15.25 0.34
C PHE A 193 -14.33 -13.86 0.36
N PRO A 194 -15.04 -12.85 0.89
CA PRO A 194 -14.52 -11.48 0.94
C PRO A 194 -13.10 -11.38 1.53
N VAL A 195 -12.24 -10.67 0.81
CA VAL A 195 -10.84 -10.40 1.15
C VAL A 195 -10.69 -8.93 1.50
N PHE A 196 -10.04 -8.65 2.62
CA PHE A 196 -9.69 -7.30 3.07
C PHE A 196 -8.17 -7.20 3.18
N ILE A 197 -7.53 -6.39 2.35
CA ILE A 197 -6.09 -6.17 2.37
C ILE A 197 -5.82 -4.68 2.59
N ASP A 198 -5.07 -4.34 3.63
CA ASP A 198 -4.57 -2.98 3.91
C ASP A 198 -3.04 -3.00 3.98
N VAL A 199 -2.41 -2.46 2.94
CA VAL A 199 -0.96 -2.29 2.84
C VAL A 199 -0.62 -0.84 3.12
N VAL A 200 0.13 -0.60 4.20
CA VAL A 200 0.58 0.74 4.59
C VAL A 200 1.71 1.24 3.67
N GLY A 201 2.54 0.33 3.17
CA GLY A 201 3.61 0.62 2.23
C GLY A 201 3.17 0.56 0.77
N ASN A 202 4.13 0.22 -0.09
CA ASN A 202 3.96 0.08 -1.53
C ASN A 202 3.65 -1.37 -1.91
N VAL A 203 3.06 -1.54 -3.09
CA VAL A 203 2.89 -2.82 -3.76
C VAL A 203 3.63 -2.74 -5.09
N GLU A 204 4.67 -3.56 -5.24
CA GLU A 204 5.48 -3.62 -6.45
C GLU A 204 5.15 -4.91 -7.21
N GLY A 205 4.49 -4.73 -8.35
CA GLY A 205 4.31 -5.74 -9.38
C GLY A 205 5.49 -5.81 -10.32
N ASN A 206 5.51 -6.84 -11.16
CA ASN A 206 6.76 -7.31 -11.71
C ASN A 206 6.72 -7.65 -13.19
N VAL A 207 7.64 -8.53 -13.60
CA VAL A 207 8.03 -8.77 -14.99
C VAL A 207 6.95 -9.51 -15.80
N ARG A 208 6.20 -10.45 -15.20
CA ARG A 208 5.26 -11.31 -15.95
C ARG A 208 3.79 -11.04 -15.69
N GLN A 209 3.46 -10.56 -14.50
CA GLN A 209 2.08 -10.47 -14.00
C GLN A 209 1.75 -9.04 -13.53
N SER A 210 0.48 -8.74 -13.24
CA SER A 210 0.04 -7.42 -12.75
C SER A 210 0.45 -7.18 -11.30
N ALA A 211 0.57 -5.92 -10.87
CA ALA A 211 0.93 -5.63 -9.48
C ALA A 211 -0.15 -6.10 -8.48
N VAL A 212 -1.41 -5.85 -8.83
CA VAL A 212 -2.59 -6.34 -8.12
C VAL A 212 -3.49 -7.06 -9.12
N SER A 213 -3.83 -8.30 -8.84
CA SER A 213 -4.77 -9.11 -9.62
C SER A 213 -5.92 -9.54 -8.73
N ILE A 214 -7.15 -9.37 -9.21
CA ILE A 214 -8.37 -9.62 -8.43
C ILE A 214 -9.41 -10.33 -9.29
N MET A 215 -9.84 -11.51 -8.85
CA MET A 215 -11.09 -12.09 -9.28
C MET A 215 -12.23 -11.40 -8.53
N PRO A 216 -13.14 -10.69 -9.22
CA PRO A 216 -13.94 -9.65 -8.57
C PRO A 216 -15.04 -10.19 -7.66
N ASN A 217 -15.07 -9.68 -6.43
CA ASN A 217 -16.20 -9.78 -5.51
C ASN A 217 -16.52 -8.37 -4.95
N ALA A 218 -17.81 -8.02 -4.88
CA ALA A 218 -18.28 -6.70 -4.44
C ALA A 218 -17.85 -6.33 -3.00
N GLU A 219 -17.64 -7.34 -2.17
CA GLU A 219 -17.26 -7.19 -0.77
C GLU A 219 -15.74 -7.10 -0.55
N ASP A 220 -14.94 -7.37 -1.59
CA ASP A 220 -13.49 -7.28 -1.51
C ASP A 220 -13.03 -5.84 -1.36
N GLN A 221 -11.96 -5.67 -0.59
CA GLN A 221 -11.33 -4.40 -0.36
C GLN A 221 -9.81 -4.52 -0.42
N VAL A 222 -9.19 -3.75 -1.31
CA VAL A 222 -7.74 -3.62 -1.41
C VAL A 222 -7.35 -2.16 -1.22
N ILE A 223 -6.69 -1.87 -0.10
CA ILE A 223 -6.19 -0.55 0.26
C ILE A 223 -4.66 -0.58 0.19
N VAL A 224 -4.09 0.27 -0.65
CA VAL A 224 -2.64 0.49 -0.75
C VAL A 224 -2.37 1.96 -0.42
N ARG A 225 -1.88 2.21 0.79
CA ARG A 225 -1.63 3.58 1.29
C ARG A 225 -0.38 4.21 0.68
N GLY A 226 0.49 3.39 0.09
CA GLY A 226 1.61 3.81 -0.76
C GLY A 226 1.29 3.70 -2.25
N LYS A 227 2.31 3.35 -3.03
CA LYS A 227 2.23 3.22 -4.48
C LYS A 227 1.88 1.81 -4.90
N ILE A 228 1.10 1.67 -5.96
CA ILE A 228 1.07 0.46 -6.79
C ILE A 228 1.98 0.73 -7.99
N GLU A 229 3.04 -0.06 -8.14
CA GLU A 229 4.00 0.09 -9.24
C GLU A 229 4.03 -1.16 -10.12
N ALA A 230 3.77 -1.00 -11.42
CA ALA A 230 3.94 -2.05 -12.42
C ALA A 230 5.27 -1.85 -13.18
N ARG A 231 6.21 -2.79 -13.02
CA ARG A 231 7.56 -2.74 -13.60
C ARG A 231 7.77 -3.64 -14.84
N GLY A 232 6.72 -4.32 -15.30
CA GLY A 232 6.80 -5.30 -16.40
C GLY A 232 5.65 -5.23 -17.40
N LYS A 233 5.38 -6.33 -18.10
CA LYS A 233 4.50 -6.34 -19.29
C LYS A 233 3.00 -6.24 -19.00
N GLN A 234 2.58 -6.37 -17.74
CA GLN A 234 1.17 -6.32 -17.37
C GLN A 234 0.81 -5.03 -16.63
N SER A 235 -0.46 -4.90 -16.27
CA SER A 235 -1.04 -3.69 -15.72
C SER A 235 -0.73 -3.48 -14.23
N ALA A 236 -1.03 -2.30 -13.71
CA ALA A 236 -0.97 -2.09 -12.27
C ALA A 236 -2.10 -2.85 -11.53
N VAL A 237 -3.31 -2.82 -12.09
CA VAL A 237 -4.47 -3.51 -11.55
C VAL A 237 -5.14 -4.32 -12.66
N ASP A 238 -5.32 -5.62 -12.42
CA ASP A 238 -6.06 -6.51 -13.31
C ASP A 238 -7.29 -7.07 -12.62
N ILE A 239 -8.42 -7.05 -13.33
CA ILE A 239 -9.64 -7.75 -12.93
C ILE A 239 -9.82 -8.94 -13.86
N TYR A 240 -9.67 -10.16 -13.35
CA TYR A 240 -9.57 -11.35 -14.19
C TYR A 240 -10.67 -12.38 -13.90
N ASP A 241 -10.82 -13.32 -14.83
CA ASP A 241 -11.74 -14.47 -14.76
C ASP A 241 -13.19 -14.12 -14.40
N VAL A 242 -13.68 -13.01 -14.95
CA VAL A 242 -15.08 -12.64 -14.80
C VAL A 242 -15.92 -13.55 -15.70
N ALA A 243 -16.80 -14.40 -15.17
CA ALA A 243 -17.63 -15.28 -16.01
C ALA A 243 -18.73 -14.50 -16.75
N PHE A 244 -18.87 -14.62 -18.08
CA PHE A 244 -19.90 -13.88 -18.86
C PHE A 244 -21.35 -14.37 -18.68
N GLU A 245 -21.61 -15.45 -17.92
CA GLU A 245 -22.99 -15.75 -17.47
C GLU A 245 -23.51 -14.66 -16.52
N TYR A 246 -22.60 -13.83 -15.98
CA TYR A 246 -22.93 -12.60 -15.27
C TYR A 246 -23.31 -11.47 -16.25
N ASP A 247 -24.48 -10.88 -16.05
CA ASP A 247 -24.92 -9.67 -16.73
C ASP A 247 -23.86 -8.55 -16.59
N PRO A 248 -23.42 -7.85 -17.66
CA PRO A 248 -22.46 -6.75 -17.56
C PRO A 248 -22.82 -5.70 -16.49
N ALA A 249 -24.11 -5.43 -16.28
CA ALA A 249 -24.55 -4.53 -15.23
C ALA A 249 -24.36 -5.12 -13.82
N GLU A 250 -24.39 -6.44 -13.69
CA GLU A 250 -24.09 -7.19 -12.47
C GLU A 250 -22.59 -7.26 -12.20
N THR A 251 -21.77 -7.49 -13.23
CA THR A 251 -20.30 -7.41 -13.13
C THR A 251 -19.84 -6.06 -12.59
N LEU A 252 -20.42 -4.97 -13.08
CA LEU A 252 -20.13 -3.62 -12.58
C LEU A 252 -20.53 -3.43 -11.10
N ARG A 253 -21.57 -4.11 -10.63
CA ARG A 253 -21.98 -4.10 -9.21
C ARG A 253 -21.03 -4.92 -8.33
N ASN A 254 -20.29 -5.85 -8.93
CA ASN A 254 -19.35 -6.74 -8.25
C ASN A 254 -17.90 -6.26 -8.28
N LEU A 255 -17.63 -5.05 -8.76
CA LEU A 255 -16.29 -4.49 -8.73
C LEU A 255 -15.78 -4.36 -7.27
N PRO A 256 -14.53 -4.75 -7.01
CA PRO A 256 -13.92 -4.64 -5.69
C PRO A 256 -13.71 -3.17 -5.31
N GLN A 257 -13.61 -2.89 -4.01
CA GLN A 257 -13.24 -1.56 -3.52
C GLN A 257 -11.72 -1.40 -3.49
N ILE A 258 -11.19 -0.69 -4.48
CA ILE A 258 -9.77 -0.38 -4.59
C ILE A 258 -9.52 1.05 -4.11
N MET A 259 -8.60 1.21 -3.16
CA MET A 259 -8.15 2.50 -2.64
C MET A 259 -6.63 2.57 -2.74
N VAL A 260 -6.09 3.60 -3.40
CA VAL A 260 -4.65 3.70 -3.64
C VAL A 260 -4.16 5.15 -3.59
N LYS A 261 -2.96 5.40 -3.08
CA LYS A 261 -2.39 6.77 -3.12
C LYS A 261 -1.88 7.14 -4.50
N GLU A 262 -1.10 6.28 -5.12
CA GLU A 262 -0.52 6.51 -6.43
C GLU A 262 -0.43 5.19 -7.20
N ILE A 263 -0.78 5.22 -8.48
CA ILE A 263 -0.48 4.15 -9.42
C ILE A 263 0.57 4.66 -10.40
N THR A 264 1.66 3.92 -10.54
CA THR A 264 2.72 4.21 -11.51
C THR A 264 2.97 3.00 -12.39
N VAL A 265 3.04 3.23 -13.69
CA VAL A 265 3.17 2.19 -14.70
C VAL A 265 4.42 2.52 -15.50
N GLU A 266 5.48 1.71 -15.36
CA GLU A 266 6.69 1.85 -16.18
C GLU A 266 6.45 1.31 -17.60
N SER A 267 5.68 0.22 -17.69
CA SER A 267 5.17 -0.37 -18.93
C SER A 267 3.84 -1.08 -18.69
N GLY A 268 2.99 -1.21 -19.71
CA GLY A 268 1.63 -1.76 -19.58
C GLY A 268 0.56 -0.68 -19.44
N ASP A 269 -0.61 -1.06 -18.93
CA ASP A 269 -1.76 -0.18 -18.70
C ASP A 269 -2.00 0.04 -17.19
N TYR A 270 -2.72 1.10 -16.82
CA TYR A 270 -3.14 1.30 -15.43
C TYR A 270 -4.08 0.19 -14.96
N PHE A 271 -5.01 -0.19 -15.83
CA PHE A 271 -6.06 -1.16 -15.57
C PHE A 271 -6.23 -2.07 -16.77
N THR A 272 -6.28 -3.37 -16.53
CA THR A 272 -6.75 -4.36 -17.51
C THR A 272 -7.90 -5.15 -16.91
N ALA A 273 -8.63 -5.84 -17.78
CA ALA A 273 -9.59 -6.82 -17.32
C ALA A 273 -9.74 -7.94 -18.35
N THR A 274 -9.90 -9.16 -17.89
CA THR A 274 -10.15 -10.34 -18.71
C THR A 274 -11.44 -11.04 -18.29
N VAL A 275 -12.16 -11.56 -19.28
CA VAL A 275 -13.49 -12.16 -19.08
C VAL A 275 -13.48 -13.57 -19.66
N HIS A 276 -14.09 -14.50 -18.94
CA HIS A 276 -14.14 -15.92 -19.30
C HIS A 276 -15.51 -16.27 -19.89
N HIS A 277 -15.50 -16.87 -21.08
CA HIS A 277 -16.71 -17.27 -21.81
C HIS A 277 -17.01 -18.76 -21.62
N LEU A 278 -17.87 -19.09 -20.67
CA LEU A 278 -18.33 -20.47 -20.46
C LEU A 278 -19.15 -20.94 -21.68
N GLY A 279 -18.62 -21.88 -22.48
CA GLY A 279 -19.36 -22.57 -23.55
C GLY A 279 -18.87 -22.34 -24.98
N VAL A 280 -17.86 -21.51 -25.17
CA VAL A 280 -16.98 -21.54 -26.36
C VAL A 280 -15.65 -22.16 -25.88
N GLU A 281 -14.81 -22.74 -26.75
CA GLU A 281 -13.46 -23.19 -26.33
C GLU A 281 -12.85 -22.15 -25.38
N GLU A 282 -12.31 -22.56 -24.22
CA GLU A 282 -11.90 -21.67 -23.12
C GLU A 282 -10.90 -20.60 -23.62
N TRP A 283 -11.40 -19.41 -23.94
CA TRP A 283 -10.59 -18.26 -24.31
C TRP A 283 -10.96 -17.10 -23.37
N LEU A 284 -9.96 -16.59 -22.66
CA LEU A 284 -10.05 -15.31 -21.97
C LEU A 284 -10.05 -14.18 -23.01
N GLU A 285 -10.98 -13.23 -22.88
CA GLU A 285 -11.06 -12.05 -23.74
C GLU A 285 -10.81 -10.77 -22.92
N ASP A 286 -9.95 -9.90 -23.44
CA ASP A 286 -9.70 -8.57 -22.86
C ASP A 286 -10.95 -7.68 -22.93
N SER A 287 -11.35 -7.08 -21.81
CA SER A 287 -12.49 -6.16 -21.73
C SER A 287 -12.06 -4.74 -21.35
N LYS A 288 -12.03 -3.86 -22.34
CA LYS A 288 -11.70 -2.43 -22.15
C LYS A 288 -12.75 -1.69 -21.34
N ASP A 289 -14.03 -2.03 -21.53
CA ASP A 289 -15.13 -1.37 -20.83
C ASP A 289 -15.08 -1.70 -19.33
N LEU A 290 -14.73 -2.94 -18.98
CA LEU A 290 -14.55 -3.35 -17.58
C LEU A 290 -13.31 -2.71 -16.97
N ALA A 291 -12.18 -2.70 -17.69
CA ALA A 291 -10.97 -2.01 -17.23
C ALA A 291 -11.22 -0.51 -16.95
N GLU A 292 -11.97 0.17 -17.83
CA GLU A 292 -12.33 1.57 -17.65
C GLU A 292 -13.35 1.78 -16.51
N ALA A 293 -14.26 0.84 -16.29
CA ALA A 293 -15.15 0.87 -15.14
C ALA A 293 -14.40 0.70 -13.82
N THR A 294 -13.43 -0.22 -13.75
CA THR A 294 -12.53 -0.39 -12.60
C THR A 294 -11.74 0.89 -12.33
N ALA A 295 -11.21 1.53 -13.37
CA ALA A 295 -10.50 2.80 -13.26
C ALA A 295 -11.39 3.88 -12.61
N LYS A 296 -12.64 4.02 -13.06
CA LYS A 296 -13.60 4.98 -12.52
C LYS A 296 -14.09 4.65 -11.11
N ALA A 297 -14.16 3.37 -10.76
CA ALA A 297 -14.56 2.91 -9.43
C ALA A 297 -13.43 3.03 -8.39
N THR A 298 -12.18 3.13 -8.84
CA THR A 298 -10.99 3.25 -7.97
C THR A 298 -10.98 4.58 -7.24
N TRP A 299 -10.69 4.53 -5.94
CA TRP A 299 -10.54 5.70 -5.08
C TRP A 299 -9.06 6.06 -4.94
N TYR A 300 -8.72 7.32 -5.22
CA TYR A 300 -7.39 7.85 -4.96
C TYR A 300 -7.34 8.52 -3.59
N ILE A 301 -6.34 8.16 -2.78
CA ILE A 301 -6.11 8.74 -1.46
C ILE A 301 -5.59 10.17 -1.62
N VAL A 302 -6.22 11.09 -0.88
CA VAL A 302 -5.89 12.51 -0.86
C VAL A 302 -5.25 12.86 0.48
N ASP A 303 -3.96 13.18 0.46
CA ASP A 303 -3.24 13.65 1.64
C ASP A 303 -3.30 15.17 1.75
N ILE A 304 -3.53 15.69 2.96
CA ILE A 304 -3.55 17.13 3.23
C ILE A 304 -2.43 17.48 4.20
N ASN A 305 -1.40 18.14 3.70
CA ASN A 305 -0.27 18.61 4.48
C ASN A 305 -0.54 20.02 4.99
N GLN A 306 -0.86 20.13 6.29
CA GLN A 306 -1.11 21.42 6.92
C GLN A 306 0.18 22.26 7.00
N PRO A 307 0.22 23.46 6.39
CA PRO A 307 1.42 24.27 6.34
C PRO A 307 1.61 25.06 7.64
N THR A 308 2.88 25.36 7.98
CA THR A 308 3.21 26.09 9.22
C THR A 308 2.69 27.53 9.24
N ASN A 309 2.61 28.20 8.09
CA ASN A 309 2.32 29.65 7.99
C ASN A 309 0.87 29.98 7.59
N GLY A 310 -0.02 28.99 7.67
CA GLY A 310 -1.42 29.16 7.31
C GLY A 310 -2.24 27.95 7.71
N LYS A 311 -3.38 27.80 7.04
CA LYS A 311 -4.21 26.59 7.04
C LYS A 311 -4.62 26.30 5.61
N VAL A 312 -4.80 25.02 5.30
CA VAL A 312 -5.40 24.59 4.03
C VAL A 312 -6.68 23.82 4.33
N GLU A 313 -7.74 24.14 3.60
CA GLU A 313 -9.02 23.43 3.63
C GLU A 313 -9.30 22.91 2.23
N VAL A 314 -9.78 21.67 2.15
CA VAL A 314 -10.10 20.99 0.89
C VAL A 314 -11.55 20.53 0.93
N LYS A 315 -12.29 20.79 -0.15
CA LYS A 315 -13.66 20.31 -0.37
C LYS A 315 -13.71 19.46 -1.63
N GLY A 316 -14.69 18.57 -1.72
CA GLY A 316 -14.88 17.65 -2.84
C GLY A 316 -14.30 16.26 -2.61
N THR A 317 -13.72 15.99 -1.43
CA THR A 317 -13.29 14.65 -1.02
C THR A 317 -14.41 13.90 -0.29
N SER A 318 -14.36 12.58 -0.35
CA SER A 318 -15.14 11.66 0.51
C SER A 318 -14.27 11.10 1.64
N THR A 319 -14.87 10.43 2.62
CA THR A 319 -14.16 9.68 3.67
C THR A 319 -14.53 8.21 3.59
N LYS A 320 -13.52 7.34 3.44
CA LYS A 320 -13.65 5.87 3.45
C LYS A 320 -12.52 5.29 4.27
N GLU A 321 -12.80 4.33 5.16
CA GLU A 321 -11.80 3.73 6.08
C GLU A 321 -10.92 4.74 6.83
N GLY A 322 -11.48 5.91 7.17
CA GLY A 322 -10.74 6.99 7.82
C GLY A 322 -9.75 7.76 6.92
N LEU A 323 -9.73 7.45 5.62
CA LEU A 323 -8.92 8.13 4.59
C LEU A 323 -9.77 9.13 3.82
N LEU A 324 -9.17 10.24 3.42
CA LEU A 324 -9.77 11.15 2.44
C LEU A 324 -9.52 10.59 1.04
N VAL A 325 -10.57 10.55 0.23
CA VAL A 325 -10.50 9.95 -1.11
C VAL A 325 -11.30 10.73 -2.15
N ALA A 326 -10.92 10.57 -3.41
CA ALA A 326 -11.61 11.12 -4.58
C ALA A 326 -11.42 10.20 -5.80
N HIS A 327 -12.25 10.35 -6.83
CA HIS A 327 -12.13 9.62 -8.09
C HIS A 327 -11.34 10.40 -9.14
N GLU A 328 -10.89 9.70 -10.19
CA GLU A 328 -10.38 10.35 -11.40
C GLU A 328 -11.39 11.37 -11.94
N GLY A 329 -10.90 12.56 -12.30
CA GLY A 329 -11.70 13.65 -12.85
C GLY A 329 -12.45 14.47 -11.79
N ASP A 330 -12.46 14.06 -10.52
CA ASP A 330 -13.04 14.87 -9.46
C ASP A 330 -12.29 16.19 -9.32
N LYS A 331 -13.06 17.26 -9.05
CA LYS A 331 -12.55 18.62 -8.87
C LYS A 331 -12.61 19.00 -7.41
N LEU A 332 -11.45 19.12 -6.78
CA LEU A 332 -11.31 19.50 -5.38
C LEU A 332 -11.13 21.00 -5.28
N THR A 333 -11.92 21.66 -4.43
CA THR A 333 -11.74 23.09 -4.13
C THR A 333 -10.84 23.26 -2.93
N VAL A 334 -9.73 23.98 -3.11
CA VAL A 334 -8.71 24.21 -2.10
C VAL A 334 -8.71 25.69 -1.71
N THR A 335 -8.73 25.95 -0.40
CA THR A 335 -8.65 27.30 0.17
C THR A 335 -7.45 27.40 1.11
N GLY A 336 -6.53 28.32 0.82
CA GLY A 336 -5.40 28.64 1.68
C GLY A 336 -5.66 29.88 2.52
N THR A 337 -5.70 29.74 3.85
CA THR A 337 -5.84 30.89 4.76
C THR A 337 -4.49 31.25 5.37
N PRO A 338 -3.86 32.38 5.00
CA PRO A 338 -2.57 32.78 5.55
C PRO A 338 -2.67 33.23 7.01
N LYS A 339 -1.63 32.97 7.79
CA LYS A 339 -1.45 33.65 9.09
C LYS A 339 -1.08 35.12 8.86
N LYS A 340 -1.30 35.95 9.88
CA LYS A 340 -0.92 37.38 9.84
C LYS A 340 0.57 37.52 9.50
N GLY A 341 0.87 38.41 8.54
CA GLY A 341 2.22 38.65 8.06
C GLY A 341 2.65 37.74 6.91
N TYR A 342 1.77 36.88 6.40
CA TYR A 342 2.00 36.02 5.24
C TYR A 342 0.92 36.24 4.17
N ARG A 343 1.24 35.86 2.93
CA ARG A 343 0.30 35.76 1.81
C ARG A 343 0.38 34.38 1.17
N LEU A 344 -0.73 33.89 0.64
CA LEU A 344 -0.77 32.69 -0.19
C LEU A 344 -0.10 32.99 -1.53
N THR A 345 0.76 32.10 -2.01
CA THR A 345 1.44 32.23 -3.31
C THR A 345 1.10 31.11 -4.27
N GLY A 346 0.47 30.03 -3.80
CA GLY A 346 0.04 28.92 -4.62
C GLY A 346 -0.34 27.69 -3.81
N ILE A 347 -0.81 26.66 -4.51
CA ILE A 347 -1.10 25.32 -3.99
C ILE A 347 -0.17 24.34 -4.68
N ASP A 348 0.42 23.43 -3.91
CA ASP A 348 1.10 22.24 -4.40
C ASP A 348 0.16 21.05 -4.19
N ALA A 349 -0.02 20.20 -5.20
CA ALA A 349 -1.04 19.15 -5.20
C ALA A 349 -0.49 17.77 -5.61
N GLY A 350 0.83 17.58 -5.58
CA GLY A 350 1.49 16.38 -6.11
C GLY A 350 1.91 16.53 -7.57
N SER A 351 2.54 15.48 -8.12
CA SER A 351 3.18 15.57 -9.44
C SER A 351 2.24 15.36 -10.62
N LYS A 352 1.13 14.64 -10.40
CA LYS A 352 0.16 14.31 -11.46
C LYS A 352 -1.06 15.24 -11.46
N ALA A 353 -1.42 15.84 -10.34
CA ALA A 353 -2.65 16.65 -10.25
C ALA A 353 -2.55 17.98 -11.01
N LEU A 354 -3.67 18.40 -11.62
CA LEU A 354 -3.76 19.70 -12.30
C LEU A 354 -4.31 20.78 -11.36
N VAL A 355 -3.54 21.84 -11.16
CA VAL A 355 -3.91 22.98 -10.29
C VAL A 355 -4.29 24.20 -11.13
N THR A 356 -5.47 24.75 -10.88
CA THR A 356 -5.96 25.99 -11.52
C THR A 356 -6.38 27.00 -10.46
N GLU A 357 -5.91 28.24 -10.55
CA GLU A 357 -6.37 29.34 -9.71
C GLU A 357 -7.70 29.89 -10.23
N ASN A 358 -8.67 30.07 -9.34
CA ASN A 358 -10.00 30.59 -9.66
C ASN A 358 -10.04 32.11 -9.44
N GLU A 359 -10.98 32.81 -10.07
CA GLU A 359 -11.13 34.27 -9.95
C GLU A 359 -11.42 34.76 -8.51
N ASP A 360 -11.98 33.88 -7.66
CA ASP A 360 -12.29 34.16 -6.26
C ASP A 360 -11.10 33.95 -5.30
N GLY A 361 -9.91 33.60 -5.83
CA GLY A 361 -8.70 33.34 -5.06
C GLY A 361 -8.63 31.95 -4.42
N THR A 362 -9.58 31.06 -4.73
CA THR A 362 -9.48 29.63 -4.42
C THR A 362 -8.75 28.88 -5.53
N TYR A 363 -8.43 27.61 -5.30
CA TYR A 363 -7.79 26.75 -6.29
C TYR A 363 -8.66 25.52 -6.57
N THR A 364 -8.65 25.08 -7.82
CA THR A 364 -9.24 23.80 -8.25
C THR A 364 -8.11 22.82 -8.51
N VAL A 365 -8.13 21.67 -7.82
CA VAL A 365 -7.25 20.53 -8.08
C VAL A 365 -8.08 19.46 -8.78
N THR A 366 -7.70 19.08 -10.00
CA THR A 366 -8.31 17.95 -10.71
C THR A 366 -7.50 16.70 -10.43
N VAL A 367 -8.17 15.64 -9.97
CA VAL A 367 -7.54 14.33 -9.74
C VAL A 367 -7.32 13.66 -11.09
N GLU A 368 -6.06 13.35 -11.40
CA GLU A 368 -5.69 12.66 -12.64
C GLU A 368 -5.66 11.14 -12.45
N ARG A 369 -5.72 10.41 -13.57
CA ARG A 369 -5.52 8.96 -13.57
C ARG A 369 -4.19 8.61 -12.91
N GLY A 370 -4.22 7.66 -11.98
CA GLY A 370 -3.04 7.26 -11.22
C GLY A 370 -2.78 8.04 -9.94
N GLY A 371 -3.64 8.99 -9.56
CA GLY A 371 -3.62 9.61 -8.24
C GLY A 371 -2.42 10.54 -8.02
N ASP A 372 -1.69 10.31 -6.93
CA ASP A 372 -0.65 11.21 -6.39
C ASP A 372 -1.19 12.61 -6.03
N VAL A 373 -2.20 12.63 -5.16
CA VAL A 373 -2.84 13.87 -4.69
C VAL A 373 -2.38 14.19 -3.27
N THR A 374 -1.34 15.00 -3.16
CA THR A 374 -0.86 15.52 -1.87
C THR A 374 -0.98 17.04 -1.86
N ILE A 375 -1.98 17.57 -1.14
CA ILE A 375 -2.31 18.99 -1.15
C ILE A 375 -1.60 19.72 -0.01
N SER A 376 -0.87 20.79 -0.35
CA SER A 376 -0.31 21.76 0.58
C SER A 376 -0.44 23.18 0.03
N ALA A 377 -0.38 24.18 0.91
CA ALA A 377 -0.42 25.58 0.52
C ALA A 377 0.92 26.28 0.76
N LEU A 378 1.35 27.05 -0.24
CA LEU A 378 2.62 27.78 -0.24
C LEU A 378 2.38 29.22 0.24
N PHE A 379 3.12 29.63 1.28
CA PHE A 379 2.98 30.95 1.88
C PHE A 379 4.31 31.69 1.91
N GLU A 380 4.27 32.99 1.61
CA GLU A 380 5.42 33.89 1.66
C GLU A 380 5.19 35.00 2.69
N ALA A 381 6.24 35.38 3.41
CA ALA A 381 6.19 36.50 4.34
C ALA A 381 5.94 37.81 3.56
N MET A 382 4.99 38.61 4.04
CA MET A 382 4.81 39.95 3.54
C MET A 382 5.94 40.83 4.05
N PRO A 383 6.51 41.72 3.22
CA PRO A 383 7.50 42.66 3.70
C PRO A 383 6.90 43.49 4.84
N GLU A 384 7.63 43.61 5.95
CA GLU A 384 7.30 44.63 6.95
C GLU A 384 7.31 45.96 6.22
N MET A 385 6.17 46.66 6.19
CA MET A 385 6.16 48.03 5.70
C MET A 385 7.22 48.77 6.51
N PRO A 386 8.21 49.45 5.87
CA PRO A 386 9.12 50.28 6.61
C PRO A 386 8.26 51.25 7.41
N GLN A 387 8.48 51.27 8.72
CA GLN A 387 8.00 52.36 9.57
C GLN A 387 8.64 53.61 9.00
N THR A 388 7.93 54.31 8.11
CA THR A 388 8.37 55.60 7.60
C THR A 388 8.54 56.50 8.82
N GLY A 389 9.78 56.98 9.01
CA GLY A 389 10.22 57.74 10.18
C GLY A 389 9.39 58.98 10.51
N ASP A 390 8.43 59.34 9.67
CA ASP A 390 7.48 60.43 9.87
C ASP A 390 6.38 60.10 10.90
N GLN A 391 6.00 58.82 11.10
CA GLN A 391 5.04 58.49 12.18
C GLN A 391 5.66 58.56 13.59
N MET A 392 6.99 58.50 13.69
CA MET A 392 7.70 58.60 14.97
C MET A 392 7.80 60.04 15.51
N GLN A 393 7.63 61.07 14.66
CA GLN A 393 7.71 62.47 15.08
C GLN A 393 6.36 63.08 15.47
N ILE A 394 5.24 62.61 14.92
CA ILE A 394 3.92 63.19 15.22
C ILE A 394 3.47 62.78 16.63
N GLY A 395 3.72 61.53 17.06
CA GLY A 395 3.38 61.06 18.40
C GLY A 395 4.20 61.70 19.52
N ARG A 396 5.48 62.02 19.28
CA ARG A 396 6.33 62.71 20.25
C ARG A 396 6.01 64.20 20.36
N THR A 397 5.68 64.87 19.25
CA THR A 397 5.42 66.32 19.25
C THR A 397 4.09 66.67 19.94
N ILE A 398 3.06 65.84 19.80
CA ILE A 398 1.76 66.04 20.49
C ILE A 398 1.91 65.82 22.01
N LEU A 399 2.75 64.87 22.44
CA LEU A 399 2.99 64.61 23.86
C LEU A 399 3.78 65.74 24.55
N PHE A 400 4.70 66.41 23.83
CA PHE A 400 5.45 67.55 24.37
C PHE A 400 4.66 68.88 24.39
N MET A 401 3.70 69.09 23.48
CA MET A 401 2.80 70.27 23.56
C MET A 401 1.77 70.16 24.69
N ALA A 402 1.25 68.95 24.99
CA ALA A 402 0.33 68.76 26.11
C ALA A 402 1.01 68.98 27.49
N ALA A 403 2.29 68.60 27.63
CA ALA A 403 3.06 68.83 28.85
C ALA A 403 3.37 70.32 29.11
N SER A 404 3.50 71.12 28.04
CA SER A 404 3.83 72.55 28.15
C SER A 404 2.64 73.41 28.60
N ILE A 405 1.40 73.04 28.21
CA ILE A 405 0.18 73.74 28.65
C ILE A 405 -0.14 73.42 30.12
N ALA A 406 0.10 72.19 30.59
CA ALA A 406 -0.09 71.82 31.98
C ALA A 406 0.89 72.53 32.94
N MET A 407 2.13 72.79 32.51
CA MET A 407 3.13 73.46 33.34
C MET A 407 2.88 74.98 33.47
N LEU A 408 2.22 75.62 32.50
CA LEU A 408 1.84 77.05 32.58
C LEU A 408 0.68 77.31 33.54
N VAL A 409 -0.20 76.33 33.76
CA VAL A 409 -1.35 76.45 34.69
C VAL A 409 -0.92 76.26 36.16
N PHE A 410 0.15 75.51 36.44
CA PHE A 410 0.61 75.25 37.81
C PHE A 410 1.47 76.38 38.44
N LEU A 411 1.90 77.38 37.65
CA LEU A 411 2.73 78.50 38.12
C LEU A 411 1.96 79.78 38.50
N ARG A 412 0.62 79.80 38.42
CA ARG A 412 -0.21 80.89 38.97
C ARG A 412 -0.91 80.44 40.25
N LYS A 413 -0.18 80.44 41.36
CA LYS A 413 -0.81 80.55 42.70
C LYS A 413 -1.11 82.02 43.00
N PRO A 414 -2.36 82.40 43.30
CA PRO A 414 -2.66 83.73 43.84
C PRO A 414 -2.22 83.83 45.31
N LYS A 415 -1.66 84.99 45.66
CA LYS A 415 -1.33 85.40 47.04
C LYS A 415 -2.60 85.37 47.91
N ARG A 416 -2.48 84.84 49.13
CA ARG A 416 -3.48 85.01 50.19
C ARG A 416 -3.24 86.36 50.88
N GLU A 417 -4.30 87.15 51.02
CA GLU A 417 -4.47 88.14 52.10
C GLU A 417 -5.03 87.44 53.35
#